data_AF-A0A229S020-F1
#
_entry.id   AF-A0A229S020-F1
#
_cell.length_a   1.000
_cell.length_b   1.000
_cell.length_c   1.000
_cell.angle_alpha   90.00
_cell.angle_beta   90.00
_cell.angle_gamma   90.00
#
_symmetry.space_group_name_H-M   'P 1'
#
loop_
_entity.id
_entity.type
_entity.pdbx_description
1 polymer ?
#
loop_
_entity_poly.entity_id
_entity_poly.type
_entity_poly.pdbx_seq_one_letter_code
_entity_poly.pdbx_strand_id
1 'polypeptide(L)'
;MSTVPDAIAPMLATDGDLPTGGWGYEYKWDGYRCCLRVARGGETRLTSRRGLDITATYPDVTGEALDGREVVLDGEIVVLDDKGRPSFPLLQTRHLRTPDASLLERSPVHFFAFDVLLLDGESLLDTPYAARRDLLTSLDAGGRVVIPPGYTDDDISPDQLLEVVRQHGLEGLIAKKLDSHYHPGKRTRQWIKRALWHGQEVVIGGWRPGEGRRSGTLGALLLGAHDEAGELRYIGDVGTGFSDKVLDDLYGRLTPLERKTPPFASEVPRDRARRARWVEPELVGEVVHRNWTPDGRLRHTTWRGLRADKTPGDVVLPAHG
;
A
#
# COMPACT_ATOMS: atom_id res chain seq x y z
N MET A 1 -16.33 -31.99 4.42
CA MET A 1 -15.44 -31.05 3.71
C MET A 1 -15.07 -29.98 4.71
N SER A 2 -13.78 -29.74 4.97
CA SER A 2 -13.36 -28.61 5.80
C SER A 2 -13.61 -27.33 5.00
N THR A 3 -14.35 -26.39 5.58
CA THR A 3 -14.69 -25.11 4.95
C THR A 3 -13.61 -24.10 5.23
N VAL A 4 -13.28 -23.26 4.26
CA VAL A 4 -12.38 -22.11 4.47
C VAL A 4 -12.94 -21.23 5.58
N PRO A 5 -12.15 -20.83 6.60
CA PRO A 5 -12.62 -19.93 7.65
C PRO A 5 -13.19 -18.62 7.12
N ASP A 6 -14.06 -17.99 7.90
CA ASP A 6 -14.63 -16.68 7.56
C ASP A 6 -13.55 -15.58 7.51
N ALA A 7 -13.84 -14.53 6.73
CA ALA A 7 -12.95 -13.38 6.64
C ALA A 7 -13.02 -12.53 7.91
N ILE A 8 -11.86 -12.20 8.45
CA ILE A 8 -11.72 -11.29 9.59
C ILE A 8 -11.30 -9.93 9.05
N ALA A 9 -12.04 -8.88 9.39
CA ALA A 9 -11.74 -7.53 8.92
C ALA A 9 -10.39 -7.03 9.50
N PRO A 10 -9.48 -6.47 8.69
CA PRO A 10 -8.16 -6.07 9.20
C PRO A 10 -8.20 -4.94 10.23
N MET A 11 -7.39 -5.05 11.29
CA MET A 11 -7.16 -4.01 12.30
C MET A 11 -6.30 -2.87 11.76
N LEU A 12 -6.62 -1.61 12.05
CA LEU A 12 -5.96 -0.44 11.45
C LEU A 12 -5.03 0.28 12.43
N ALA A 13 -3.88 0.73 11.93
CA ALA A 13 -2.91 1.50 12.70
C ALA A 13 -3.22 3.00 12.75
N THR A 14 -2.86 3.67 13.84
CA THR A 14 -2.90 5.13 14.00
C THR A 14 -1.57 5.75 13.59
N ASP A 15 -1.59 6.89 12.93
CA ASP A 15 -0.35 7.62 12.62
C ASP A 15 0.24 8.24 13.89
N GLY A 16 1.54 8.14 14.09
CA GLY A 16 2.21 8.71 15.26
C GLY A 16 3.70 8.44 15.31
N ASP A 17 4.35 8.99 16.34
CA ASP A 17 5.75 8.68 16.65
C ASP A 17 5.88 7.27 17.22
N LEU A 18 7.06 6.66 17.02
CA LEU A 18 7.30 5.31 17.49
C LEU A 18 7.41 5.32 19.02
N PRO A 19 6.57 4.56 19.73
CA PRO A 19 6.71 4.38 21.16
C PRO A 19 7.94 3.52 21.47
N THR A 20 8.34 3.50 22.75
CA THR A 20 9.36 2.59 23.31
C THR A 20 8.76 1.85 24.50
N GLY A 21 9.30 0.69 24.84
CA GLY A 21 8.95 -0.09 26.02
C GLY A 21 7.63 -0.84 25.88
N GLY A 22 7.70 -2.16 25.70
CA GLY A 22 6.52 -3.02 25.58
C GLY A 22 5.87 -3.02 24.19
N TRP A 23 6.66 -2.70 23.15
CA TRP A 23 6.23 -2.69 21.76
C TRP A 23 7.10 -3.61 20.90
N GLY A 24 6.46 -4.27 19.94
CA GLY A 24 7.14 -4.89 18.81
C GLY A 24 7.12 -3.95 17.61
N TYR A 25 8.16 -4.00 16.79
CA TYR A 25 8.36 -3.19 15.60
C TYR A 25 8.50 -4.09 14.38
N GLU A 26 7.78 -3.75 13.33
CA GLU A 26 7.86 -4.44 12.04
C GLU A 26 8.02 -3.41 10.93
N TYR A 27 8.63 -3.84 9.82
CA TYR A 27 8.65 -3.02 8.61
C TYR A 27 7.23 -2.79 8.10
N LYS A 28 6.94 -1.53 7.74
CA LYS A 28 5.74 -1.21 6.98
C LYS A 28 6.00 -1.60 5.52
N TRP A 29 5.32 -2.64 5.08
CA TRP A 29 5.39 -3.13 3.70
C TRP A 29 4.47 -2.32 2.78
N ASP A 30 4.99 -2.00 1.60
CA ASP A 30 4.28 -1.26 0.55
C ASP A 30 3.65 -2.27 -0.42
N GLY A 31 2.36 -2.51 -0.29
CA GLY A 31 1.65 -3.57 -1.02
C GLY A 31 0.12 -3.47 -0.97
N TYR A 32 -0.55 -4.61 -1.13
CA TYR A 32 -1.99 -4.72 -0.91
C TYR A 32 -2.31 -5.59 0.29
N ARG A 33 -2.83 -4.98 1.35
CA ARG A 33 -3.28 -5.70 2.53
C ARG A 33 -4.42 -6.67 2.24
N CYS A 34 -4.26 -7.90 2.71
CA CYS A 34 -5.30 -8.93 2.60
C CYS A 34 -5.19 -9.95 3.74
N CYS A 35 -6.26 -10.73 3.89
CA CYS A 35 -6.28 -11.90 4.75
C CYS A 35 -6.15 -13.16 3.90
N LEU A 36 -5.16 -13.99 4.21
CA LEU A 36 -5.01 -15.34 3.66
C LEU A 36 -5.71 -16.33 4.59
N ARG A 37 -6.64 -17.10 4.05
CA ARG A 37 -7.47 -18.06 4.78
C ARG A 37 -7.26 -19.43 4.20
N VAL A 38 -6.91 -20.40 5.03
CA VAL A 38 -6.62 -21.77 4.61
C VAL A 38 -7.50 -22.73 5.39
N ALA A 39 -8.19 -23.63 4.70
CA ALA A 39 -8.91 -24.74 5.30
C ALA A 39 -7.95 -25.92 5.58
N ARG A 40 -8.32 -26.85 6.47
CA ARG A 40 -7.53 -28.08 6.70
C ARG A 40 -7.32 -28.91 5.43
N GLY A 41 -8.23 -28.79 4.46
CA GLY A 41 -8.14 -29.45 3.16
C GLY A 41 -7.24 -28.73 2.14
N GLY A 42 -6.58 -27.64 2.50
CA GLY A 42 -5.71 -26.85 1.62
C GLY A 42 -6.42 -25.85 0.70
N GLU A 43 -7.77 -25.77 0.73
CA GLU A 43 -8.48 -24.70 0.02
C GLU A 43 -8.06 -23.36 0.61
N THR A 44 -7.65 -22.43 -0.26
CA THR A 44 -7.16 -21.11 0.14
C THR A 44 -8.02 -20.01 -0.45
N ARG A 45 -8.24 -18.94 0.33
CA ARG A 45 -8.88 -17.71 -0.14
C ARG A 45 -8.14 -16.49 0.33
N LEU A 46 -8.06 -15.50 -0.55
CA LEU A 46 -7.56 -14.17 -0.23
C LEU A 46 -8.71 -13.18 -0.21
N THR A 47 -8.78 -12.42 0.87
CA THR A 47 -9.77 -11.36 1.02
C THR A 47 -9.08 -10.03 1.22
N SER A 48 -9.31 -9.10 0.30
CA SER A 48 -8.75 -7.75 0.39
C SER A 48 -9.23 -7.03 1.64
N ARG A 49 -8.55 -5.95 2.02
CA ARG A 49 -8.98 -5.06 3.09
C ARG A 49 -10.45 -4.60 3.01
N ARG A 50 -11.04 -4.50 1.81
CA ARG A 50 -12.43 -4.09 1.60
C ARG A 50 -13.44 -5.26 1.59
N GLY A 51 -12.98 -6.48 1.88
CA GLY A 51 -13.83 -7.67 1.87
C GLY A 51 -14.02 -8.33 0.50
N LEU A 52 -13.34 -7.84 -0.55
CA LEU A 52 -13.41 -8.45 -1.89
C LEU A 52 -12.56 -9.72 -1.96
N ASP A 53 -13.09 -10.76 -2.59
CA ASP A 53 -12.33 -11.96 -2.95
C ASP A 53 -11.36 -11.63 -4.09
N ILE A 54 -10.07 -11.79 -3.83
CA ILE A 54 -8.98 -11.51 -4.78
C ILE A 54 -8.18 -12.77 -5.10
N THR A 55 -8.71 -13.95 -4.76
CA THR A 55 -8.02 -15.24 -4.89
C THR A 55 -7.56 -15.50 -6.32
N ALA A 56 -8.43 -15.26 -7.31
CA ALA A 56 -8.11 -15.45 -8.72
C ALA A 56 -7.03 -14.49 -9.26
N THR A 57 -6.82 -13.34 -8.61
CA THR A 57 -5.79 -12.35 -9.01
C THR A 57 -4.39 -12.80 -8.59
N TYR A 58 -4.29 -13.63 -7.55
CA TYR A 58 -3.05 -14.01 -6.89
C TYR A 58 -2.96 -15.52 -6.64
N PRO A 59 -3.03 -16.36 -7.69
CA PRO A 59 -2.93 -17.81 -7.53
C PRO A 59 -1.54 -18.26 -7.01
N ASP A 60 -0.53 -17.40 -7.09
CA ASP A 60 0.87 -17.65 -6.68
C ASP A 60 1.01 -18.00 -5.20
N VAL A 61 0.08 -17.52 -4.37
CA VAL A 61 0.08 -17.70 -2.92
C VAL A 61 -1.01 -18.69 -2.47
N THR A 62 -1.62 -19.41 -3.41
CA THR A 62 -2.66 -20.42 -3.17
C THR A 62 -2.08 -21.84 -3.31
N GLY A 63 -2.56 -22.80 -2.50
CA GLY A 63 -2.35 -24.25 -2.74
C GLY A 63 -1.34 -24.97 -1.82
N GLU A 64 -0.26 -24.32 -1.36
CA GLU A 64 0.78 -24.97 -0.52
C GLU A 64 1.08 -24.20 0.77
N ALA A 65 0.16 -23.35 1.21
CA ALA A 65 0.33 -22.61 2.45
C ALA A 65 0.03 -23.52 3.65
N LEU A 66 1.05 -23.74 4.49
CA LEU A 66 0.89 -24.11 5.91
C LEU A 66 0.43 -25.55 6.19
N ASP A 67 0.94 -26.53 5.43
CA ASP A 67 0.91 -27.98 5.71
C ASP A 67 -0.43 -28.54 6.26
N GLY A 68 -1.55 -28.20 5.61
CA GLY A 68 -2.88 -28.73 5.98
C GLY A 68 -3.47 -28.16 7.28
N ARG A 69 -2.90 -27.06 7.80
CA ARG A 69 -3.42 -26.34 8.96
C ARG A 69 -4.60 -25.45 8.57
N GLU A 70 -5.55 -25.31 9.49
CA GLU A 70 -6.60 -24.29 9.33
C GLU A 70 -6.08 -22.97 9.90
N VAL A 71 -6.07 -21.91 9.12
CA VAL A 71 -5.45 -20.66 9.54
C VAL A 71 -6.09 -19.44 8.90
N VAL A 72 -6.08 -18.33 9.64
CA VAL A 72 -6.33 -16.99 9.09
C VAL A 72 -5.13 -16.11 9.40
N LEU A 73 -4.42 -15.68 8.35
CA LEU A 73 -3.28 -14.78 8.44
C LEU A 73 -3.66 -13.37 7.96
N ASP A 74 -3.16 -12.35 8.66
CA ASP A 74 -3.16 -10.96 8.20
C ASP A 74 -1.78 -10.61 7.64
N GLY A 75 -1.76 -9.99 6.47
CA GLY A 75 -0.52 -9.79 5.75
C GLY A 75 -0.65 -8.82 4.58
N GLU A 76 0.46 -8.68 3.88
CA GLU A 76 0.60 -7.80 2.72
C GLU A 76 0.99 -8.61 1.49
N ILE A 77 0.27 -8.43 0.39
CA ILE A 77 0.69 -8.90 -0.93
C ILE A 77 1.75 -7.96 -1.47
N VAL A 78 2.91 -8.51 -1.81
CA VAL A 78 4.05 -7.75 -2.35
C VAL A 78 4.59 -8.39 -3.62
N VAL A 79 5.13 -7.56 -4.52
CA VAL A 79 6.01 -8.01 -5.60
C VAL A 79 7.40 -7.45 -5.32
N LEU A 80 8.43 -8.28 -5.48
CA LEU A 80 9.81 -7.87 -5.25
C LEU A 80 10.45 -7.44 -6.57
N ASP A 81 11.30 -6.41 -6.52
CA ASP A 81 12.18 -6.03 -7.63
C ASP A 81 13.40 -6.96 -7.75
N ASP A 82 14.25 -6.72 -8.74
CA ASP A 82 15.48 -7.50 -8.98
C ASP A 82 16.49 -7.44 -7.82
N LYS A 83 16.29 -6.54 -6.85
CA LYS A 83 17.10 -6.40 -5.64
C LYS A 83 16.40 -6.99 -4.40
N GLY A 84 15.27 -7.67 -4.58
CA GLY A 84 14.48 -8.29 -3.52
C GLY A 84 13.65 -7.31 -2.70
N ARG A 85 13.43 -6.08 -3.17
CA ARG A 85 12.69 -5.04 -2.43
C ARG A 85 11.23 -4.97 -2.89
N PRO A 86 10.26 -4.77 -1.97
CA PRO A 86 8.87 -4.52 -2.37
C PRO A 86 8.75 -3.36 -3.36
N SER A 87 8.04 -3.60 -4.45
CA SER A 87 7.85 -2.68 -5.56
C SER A 87 6.37 -2.55 -5.89
N PHE A 88 5.77 -1.47 -5.40
CA PHE A 88 4.39 -1.14 -5.68
C PHE A 88 4.09 -0.99 -7.19
N PRO A 89 4.95 -0.35 -8.02
CA PRO A 89 4.73 -0.29 -9.46
C PRO A 89 4.61 -1.68 -10.12
N LEU A 90 5.45 -2.64 -9.72
CA LEU A 90 5.35 -4.01 -10.23
C LEU A 90 4.05 -4.68 -9.77
N LEU A 91 3.68 -4.50 -8.50
CA LEU A 91 2.43 -5.03 -7.95
C LEU A 91 1.18 -4.47 -8.66
N GLN A 92 1.18 -3.21 -9.08
CA GLN A 92 0.08 -2.62 -9.83
C GLN A 92 -0.16 -3.35 -11.15
N THR A 93 0.91 -3.73 -11.86
CA THR A 93 0.77 -4.49 -13.10
C THR A 93 0.09 -5.85 -12.87
N ARG A 94 0.22 -6.41 -11.66
CA ARG A 94 -0.40 -7.68 -11.25
C ARG A 94 -1.87 -7.54 -10.86
N HIS A 95 -2.25 -6.44 -10.22
CA HIS A 95 -3.61 -6.27 -9.69
C HIS A 95 -4.69 -6.06 -10.77
N LEU A 96 -4.30 -5.65 -11.97
CA LEU A 96 -5.23 -5.26 -13.04
C LEU A 96 -5.92 -6.43 -13.77
N ARG A 97 -5.48 -7.68 -13.57
CA ARG A 97 -5.99 -8.85 -14.31
C ARG A 97 -5.68 -10.17 -13.62
N THR A 98 -6.44 -11.21 -13.93
CA THR A 98 -6.00 -12.60 -13.70
C THR A 98 -4.72 -12.85 -14.49
N PRO A 99 -3.63 -13.31 -13.85
CA PRO A 99 -2.35 -13.46 -14.53
C PRO A 99 -2.33 -14.68 -15.46
N ASP A 100 -1.68 -14.53 -16.61
CA ASP A 100 -1.23 -15.67 -17.41
C ASP A 100 0.09 -16.24 -16.85
N ALA A 101 0.49 -17.42 -17.32
CA ALA A 101 1.72 -18.08 -16.87
C ALA A 101 2.97 -17.19 -16.97
N SER A 102 3.03 -16.38 -18.03
CA SER A 102 4.19 -15.52 -18.28
C SER A 102 4.24 -14.33 -17.31
N LEU A 103 3.10 -13.83 -16.84
CA LEU A 103 3.03 -12.79 -15.82
C LEU A 103 3.36 -13.33 -14.41
N LEU A 104 2.98 -14.58 -14.12
CA LEU A 104 3.36 -15.28 -12.87
C LEU A 104 4.89 -15.43 -12.76
N GLU A 105 5.56 -15.78 -13.85
CA GLU A 105 7.02 -15.94 -13.87
C GLU A 105 7.76 -14.60 -13.74
N ARG A 106 7.32 -13.56 -14.46
CA ARG A 106 8.02 -12.27 -14.50
C ARG A 106 7.79 -11.40 -13.27
N SER A 107 6.68 -11.58 -12.57
CA SER A 107 6.32 -10.74 -11.43
C SER A 107 5.59 -11.59 -10.38
N PRO A 108 6.31 -12.54 -9.76
CA PRO A 108 5.74 -13.41 -8.75
C PRO A 108 5.35 -12.60 -7.51
N VAL A 109 4.19 -12.93 -6.98
CA VAL A 109 3.65 -12.31 -5.77
C VAL A 109 4.03 -13.12 -4.54
N HIS A 110 4.37 -12.43 -3.45
CA HIS A 110 4.58 -13.02 -2.13
C HIS A 110 3.54 -12.48 -1.16
N PHE A 111 3.18 -13.29 -0.16
CA PHE A 111 2.33 -12.87 0.95
C PHE A 111 3.19 -12.74 2.21
N PHE A 112 3.40 -11.51 2.67
CA PHE A 112 4.17 -11.20 3.87
C PHE A 112 3.21 -11.19 5.06
N ALA A 113 3.19 -12.31 5.80
CA ALA A 113 2.36 -12.49 6.97
C ALA A 113 2.95 -11.79 8.20
N PHE A 114 2.12 -11.03 8.92
CA PHE A 114 2.53 -10.29 10.10
C PHE A 114 1.60 -10.48 11.31
N ASP A 115 0.49 -11.21 11.18
CA ASP A 115 -0.33 -11.65 12.30
C ASP A 115 -1.05 -12.98 11.98
N VAL A 116 -1.41 -13.73 13.01
CA VAL A 116 -2.22 -14.95 12.93
C VAL A 116 -3.45 -14.77 13.81
N LEU A 117 -4.63 -14.89 13.19
CA LEU A 117 -5.92 -14.53 13.79
C LEU A 117 -6.76 -15.74 14.18
N LEU A 118 -6.50 -16.87 13.53
CA LEU A 118 -7.10 -18.17 13.80
C LEU A 118 -6.08 -19.25 13.48
N LEU A 119 -6.01 -20.28 14.32
CA LEU A 119 -5.17 -21.46 14.09
C LEU A 119 -5.91 -22.72 14.58
N ASP A 120 -6.07 -23.71 13.70
CA ASP A 120 -6.71 -25.00 13.94
C ASP A 120 -8.10 -24.97 14.61
N GLY A 121 -8.87 -23.91 14.34
CA GLY A 121 -10.22 -23.73 14.86
C GLY A 121 -10.27 -22.85 16.11
N GLU A 122 -9.12 -22.44 16.65
CA GLU A 122 -9.04 -21.51 17.77
C GLU A 122 -8.90 -20.07 17.27
N SER A 123 -9.80 -19.19 17.73
CA SER A 123 -9.66 -17.76 17.50
C SER A 123 -8.58 -17.18 18.40
N LEU A 124 -7.67 -16.40 17.81
CA LEU A 124 -6.58 -15.73 18.52
C LEU A 124 -6.84 -14.23 18.71
N LEU A 125 -8.06 -13.75 18.47
CA LEU A 125 -8.36 -12.31 18.50
C LEU A 125 -8.16 -11.70 19.89
N ASP A 126 -8.47 -12.44 20.95
CA ASP A 126 -8.25 -12.05 22.35
C ASP A 126 -6.88 -12.48 22.90
N THR A 127 -6.01 -13.06 22.06
CA THR A 127 -4.64 -13.44 22.44
C THR A 127 -3.72 -12.22 22.31
N PRO A 128 -2.83 -11.92 23.28
CA PRO A 128 -1.85 -10.84 23.16
C PRO A 128 -0.95 -10.95 21.92
N TYR A 129 -0.58 -9.81 21.32
CA TYR A 129 0.22 -9.76 20.08
C TYR A 129 1.53 -10.54 20.19
N ALA A 130 2.25 -10.47 21.32
CA ALA A 130 3.48 -11.24 21.51
C ALA A 130 3.24 -12.75 21.31
N ALA A 131 2.20 -13.32 21.92
CA ALA A 131 1.87 -14.73 21.78
C ALA A 131 1.38 -15.09 20.37
N ARG A 132 0.59 -14.21 19.72
CA ARG A 132 0.22 -14.41 18.31
C ARG A 132 1.45 -14.41 17.41
N ARG A 133 2.41 -13.52 17.69
CA ARG A 133 3.63 -13.39 16.92
C ARG A 133 4.51 -14.63 17.04
N ASP A 134 4.68 -15.15 18.26
CA ASP A 134 5.40 -16.40 18.50
C ASP A 134 4.76 -17.57 17.74
N LEU A 135 3.43 -17.71 17.85
CA LEU A 135 2.67 -18.71 17.11
C LEU A 135 2.87 -18.57 15.61
N LEU A 136 2.75 -17.36 15.07
CA LEU A 136 2.98 -17.10 13.65
C LEU A 136 4.38 -17.55 13.23
N THR A 137 5.44 -17.15 13.96
CA THR A 137 6.82 -17.53 13.62
C THR A 137 7.11 -19.01 13.76
N SER A 138 6.31 -19.76 14.53
CA SER A 138 6.41 -21.21 14.64
C SER A 138 5.75 -21.97 13.48
N LEU A 139 4.98 -21.30 12.63
CA LEU A 139 4.35 -21.92 11.47
C LEU A 139 5.40 -22.23 10.40
N ASP A 140 5.36 -23.46 9.88
CA ASP A 140 6.14 -23.83 8.70
C ASP A 140 5.47 -23.26 7.44
N ALA A 141 5.82 -22.02 7.12
CA ALA A 141 5.29 -21.31 5.97
C ALA A 141 5.96 -21.79 4.68
N GLY A 142 5.20 -22.51 3.86
CA GLY A 142 5.62 -22.99 2.55
C GLY A 142 5.36 -22.01 1.40
N GLY A 143 5.97 -22.31 0.26
CA GLY A 143 5.70 -21.65 -1.01
C GLY A 143 6.08 -20.17 -1.02
N ARG A 144 5.08 -19.29 -1.21
CA ARG A 144 5.26 -17.83 -1.32
C ARG A 144 4.71 -17.06 -0.13
N VAL A 145 4.39 -17.77 0.96
CA VAL A 145 4.07 -17.16 2.26
C VAL A 145 5.39 -16.93 2.98
N VAL A 146 5.66 -15.69 3.34
CA VAL A 146 6.87 -15.27 4.05
C VAL A 146 6.44 -14.66 5.37
N ILE A 147 7.18 -14.94 6.43
CA ILE A 147 7.01 -14.32 7.74
C ILE A 147 8.23 -13.42 7.96
N PRO A 148 8.17 -12.12 7.61
CA PRO A 148 9.31 -11.23 7.80
C PRO A 148 9.64 -11.09 9.29
N PRO A 149 10.87 -10.75 9.69
CA PRO A 149 11.23 -10.59 11.09
C PRO A 149 10.47 -9.44 11.77
N GLY A 150 10.25 -9.58 13.07
CA GLY A 150 9.79 -8.52 13.96
C GLY A 150 10.88 -8.24 14.99
N TYR A 151 10.86 -7.05 15.58
CA TYR A 151 11.89 -6.57 16.50
C TYR A 151 11.26 -6.04 17.77
N THR A 152 12.02 -5.97 18.85
CA THR A 152 11.65 -5.33 20.11
C THR A 152 12.75 -4.35 20.53
N ASP A 153 12.52 -3.61 21.62
CA ASP A 153 13.54 -2.71 22.18
C ASP A 153 14.82 -3.46 22.63
N ASP A 154 14.73 -4.77 22.91
CA ASP A 154 15.88 -5.61 23.27
C ASP A 154 16.74 -5.97 22.04
N ASP A 155 16.17 -5.94 20.84
CA ASP A 155 16.86 -6.26 19.59
C ASP A 155 17.53 -5.01 18.99
N ILE A 156 16.76 -3.93 18.85
CA ILE A 156 17.17 -2.69 18.19
C ILE A 156 16.24 -1.54 18.58
N SER A 157 16.81 -0.36 18.84
CA SER A 157 15.97 0.81 19.13
C SER A 157 15.15 1.24 17.90
N PRO A 158 13.95 1.83 18.10
CA PRO A 158 13.11 2.31 17.00
C PRO A 158 13.82 3.30 16.07
N ASP A 159 14.66 4.18 16.62
CA ASP A 159 15.42 5.17 15.85
C ASP A 159 16.48 4.52 14.95
N GLN A 160 17.18 3.51 15.47
CA GLN A 160 18.13 2.73 14.66
C GLN A 160 17.39 1.92 13.59
N LEU A 161 16.22 1.38 13.90
CA LEU A 161 15.42 0.65 12.92
C LEU A 161 14.90 1.60 11.81
N LEU A 162 14.50 2.83 12.14
CA LEU A 162 14.17 3.86 11.15
C LEU A 162 15.36 4.23 10.26
N GLU A 163 16.57 4.24 10.78
CA GLU A 163 17.79 4.38 9.96
C GLU A 163 17.91 3.26 8.94
N VAL A 164 17.70 2.00 9.35
CA VAL A 164 17.71 0.84 8.44
C VAL A 164 16.63 0.97 7.37
N VAL A 165 15.40 1.33 7.76
CA VAL A 165 14.29 1.56 6.81
C VAL A 165 14.68 2.61 5.77
N ARG A 166 15.33 3.70 6.20
CA ARG A 166 15.76 4.78 5.29
C ARG A 166 16.83 4.32 4.32
N GLN A 167 17.84 3.60 4.79
CA GLN A 167 18.94 3.08 3.96
C GLN A 167 18.44 2.10 2.90
N HIS A 168 17.39 1.33 3.22
CA HIS A 168 16.80 0.35 2.32
C HIS A 168 15.67 0.90 1.45
N GLY A 169 15.26 2.16 1.67
CA GLY A 169 14.17 2.80 0.94
C GLY A 169 12.80 2.18 1.23
N LEU A 170 12.65 1.56 2.41
CA LEU A 170 11.38 1.00 2.87
C LEU A 170 10.42 2.11 3.29
N GLU A 171 9.12 1.78 3.39
CA GLU A 171 8.08 2.78 3.61
C GLU A 171 8.11 3.38 5.03
N GLY A 172 8.36 2.55 6.03
CA GLY A 172 8.28 2.95 7.43
C GLY A 172 8.30 1.77 8.37
N LEU A 173 7.79 2.01 9.58
CA LEU A 173 7.59 1.02 10.62
C LEU A 173 6.14 0.99 11.09
N ILE A 174 5.72 -0.19 11.55
CA ILE A 174 4.53 -0.40 12.36
C ILE A 174 5.00 -0.85 13.75
N ALA A 175 4.66 -0.09 14.79
CA ALA A 175 4.78 -0.51 16.18
C ALA A 175 3.47 -1.14 16.63
N LYS A 176 3.54 -2.30 17.27
CA LYS A 176 2.40 -3.06 17.81
C LYS A 176 2.63 -3.31 19.30
N LYS A 177 1.67 -2.93 20.15
CA LYS A 177 1.80 -3.10 21.60
C LYS A 177 1.79 -4.59 21.95
N LEU A 178 2.79 -5.08 22.68
CA LEU A 178 3.03 -6.52 22.89
C LEU A 178 1.86 -7.22 23.61
N ASP A 179 1.22 -6.53 24.55
CA ASP A 179 0.08 -7.02 25.33
C ASP A 179 -1.29 -6.81 24.65
N SER A 180 -1.34 -6.29 23.42
CA SER A 180 -2.61 -5.93 22.76
C SER A 180 -3.31 -7.11 22.08
N HIS A 181 -4.64 -7.11 22.19
CA HIS A 181 -5.53 -7.99 21.42
C HIS A 181 -5.70 -7.47 19.99
N TYR A 182 -6.22 -8.31 19.11
CA TYR A 182 -6.58 -7.93 17.76
C TYR A 182 -8.02 -7.37 17.74
N HIS A 183 -8.21 -6.22 17.11
CA HIS A 183 -9.51 -5.55 17.02
C HIS A 183 -9.98 -5.46 15.56
N PRO A 184 -10.76 -6.43 15.06
CA PRO A 184 -11.16 -6.49 13.66
C PRO A 184 -11.88 -5.23 13.20
N GLY A 185 -11.46 -4.69 12.05
CA GLY A 185 -12.04 -3.51 11.42
C GLY A 185 -11.86 -2.18 12.17
N LYS A 186 -11.21 -2.17 13.34
CA LYS A 186 -11.05 -0.97 14.17
C LYS A 186 -9.68 -0.34 13.96
N ARG A 187 -9.65 1.00 13.95
CA ARG A 187 -8.42 1.77 14.11
C ARG A 187 -8.14 1.96 15.59
N THR A 188 -6.93 1.63 16.03
CA THR A 188 -6.53 1.74 17.44
C THR A 188 -5.17 2.40 17.58
N ARG A 189 -4.86 2.86 18.80
CA ARG A 189 -3.51 3.32 19.16
C ARG A 189 -2.58 2.18 19.58
N GLN A 190 -3.04 0.93 19.60
CA GLN A 190 -2.19 -0.23 19.89
C GLN A 190 -1.34 -0.64 18.69
N TRP A 191 -1.72 -0.20 17.49
CA TRP A 191 -0.88 -0.24 16.31
C TRP A 191 -0.56 1.20 15.91
N ILE A 192 0.71 1.59 15.93
CA ILE A 192 1.17 2.90 15.50
C ILE A 192 1.97 2.72 14.21
N LYS A 193 1.62 3.48 13.17
CA LYS A 193 2.40 3.54 11.95
C LYS A 193 3.26 4.80 11.97
N ARG A 194 4.53 4.65 11.59
CA ARG A 194 5.44 5.75 11.29
C ARG A 194 6.01 5.55 9.91
N ALA A 195 5.46 6.26 8.93
CA ALA A 195 6.03 6.29 7.60
C ALA A 195 7.26 7.22 7.58
N LEU A 196 8.35 6.79 6.92
CA LEU A 196 9.50 7.66 6.64
C LEU A 196 9.22 8.61 5.47
N TRP A 197 8.33 8.20 4.58
CA TRP A 197 7.89 8.97 3.43
C TRP A 197 6.40 9.20 3.56
N HIS A 198 5.95 10.45 3.54
CA HIS A 198 4.53 10.73 3.53
C HIS A 198 3.99 10.40 2.14
N GLY A 199 3.27 9.29 2.06
CA GLY A 199 2.41 8.97 0.91
C GLY A 199 1.18 9.86 0.94
N GLN A 200 0.90 10.53 -0.17
CA GLN A 200 -0.33 11.28 -0.38
C GLN A 200 -1.07 10.65 -1.55
N GLU A 201 -2.30 10.21 -1.29
CA GLU A 201 -3.25 9.85 -2.35
C GLU A 201 -3.61 11.13 -3.11
N VAL A 202 -3.68 11.05 -4.43
CA VAL A 202 -3.86 12.22 -5.30
C VAL A 202 -4.82 11.91 -6.42
N VAL A 203 -5.65 12.88 -6.76
CA VAL A 203 -6.47 12.85 -7.98
C VAL A 203 -5.68 13.53 -9.10
N ILE A 204 -5.61 12.88 -10.25
CA ILE A 204 -4.97 13.46 -11.44
C ILE A 204 -5.95 14.43 -12.10
N GLY A 205 -5.63 15.72 -12.10
CA GLY A 205 -6.45 16.75 -12.79
C GLY A 205 -5.86 17.23 -14.11
N GLY A 206 -4.67 16.77 -14.46
CA GLY A 206 -4.03 17.09 -15.74
C GLY A 206 -2.61 16.56 -15.84
N TRP A 207 -1.97 16.80 -16.97
CA TRP A 207 -0.57 16.46 -17.19
C TRP A 207 0.14 17.54 -18.01
N ARG A 208 1.48 17.53 -17.97
CA ARG A 208 2.33 18.43 -18.76
C ARG A 208 3.22 17.61 -19.69
N PRO A 209 3.40 18.01 -20.96
CA PRO A 209 4.32 17.34 -21.86
C PRO A 209 5.77 17.37 -21.36
N GLY A 210 6.49 16.28 -21.60
CA GLY A 210 7.92 16.19 -21.33
C GLY A 210 8.75 17.16 -22.15
N GLU A 211 9.98 17.39 -21.70
CA GLU A 211 10.95 18.28 -22.34
C GLU A 211 12.21 17.53 -22.76
N GLY A 212 12.96 18.09 -23.70
CA GLY A 212 14.22 17.53 -24.18
C GLY A 212 14.04 16.10 -24.73
N ARG A 213 14.76 15.14 -24.15
CA ARG A 213 14.69 13.71 -24.54
C ARG A 213 13.31 13.07 -24.33
N ARG A 214 12.43 13.71 -23.56
CA ARG A 214 11.03 13.27 -23.33
C ARG A 214 10.01 14.15 -24.07
N SER A 215 10.45 14.92 -25.06
CA SER A 215 9.54 15.70 -25.89
C SER A 215 8.57 14.76 -26.62
N GLY A 216 7.27 15.03 -26.50
CA GLY A 216 6.21 14.20 -27.10
C GLY A 216 5.59 13.15 -26.17
N THR A 217 6.09 12.99 -24.94
CA THR A 217 5.50 12.09 -23.94
C THR A 217 4.92 12.86 -22.75
N LEU A 218 4.27 12.14 -21.84
CA LEU A 218 3.88 12.67 -20.53
C LEU A 218 5.13 12.98 -19.70
N GLY A 219 5.26 14.22 -19.24
CA GLY A 219 6.41 14.69 -18.47
C GLY A 219 6.14 14.83 -16.98
N ALA A 220 4.95 15.27 -16.61
CA ALA A 220 4.53 15.42 -15.22
C ALA A 220 3.00 15.35 -15.08
N LEU A 221 2.52 14.92 -13.92
CA LEU A 221 1.09 14.97 -13.55
C LEU A 221 0.81 16.21 -12.68
N LEU A 222 -0.38 16.78 -12.82
CA LEU A 222 -0.93 17.84 -11.99
C LEU A 222 -1.91 17.21 -11.00
N LEU A 223 -1.66 17.41 -9.72
CA LEU A 223 -2.26 16.64 -8.64
C LEU A 223 -3.24 17.48 -7.84
N GLY A 224 -4.29 16.84 -7.34
CA GLY A 224 -5.18 17.43 -6.35
C GLY A 224 -5.65 16.48 -5.27
N ALA A 225 -6.28 17.06 -4.26
CA ALA A 225 -7.00 16.38 -3.19
C ALA A 225 -8.19 17.24 -2.76
N HIS A 226 -9.25 16.63 -2.24
CA HIS A 226 -10.45 17.34 -1.81
C HIS A 226 -10.24 17.99 -0.44
N ASP A 227 -10.67 19.24 -0.30
CA ASP A 227 -10.74 19.90 1.00
C ASP A 227 -12.01 19.51 1.78
N GLU A 228 -12.21 20.10 2.96
CA GLU A 228 -13.38 19.85 3.81
C GLU A 228 -14.71 20.27 3.15
N ALA A 229 -14.67 21.19 2.19
CA ALA A 229 -15.84 21.60 1.40
C ALA A 229 -16.11 20.64 0.23
N GLY A 230 -15.27 19.62 0.04
CA GLY A 230 -15.35 18.69 -1.09
C GLY A 230 -14.82 19.28 -2.40
N GLU A 231 -14.11 20.40 -2.37
CA GLU A 231 -13.54 21.02 -3.57
C GLU A 231 -12.17 20.43 -3.90
N LEU A 232 -11.93 20.08 -5.16
CA LEU A 232 -10.64 19.56 -5.60
C LEU A 232 -9.59 20.69 -5.63
N ARG A 233 -8.65 20.68 -4.69
CA ARG A 233 -7.56 21.66 -4.60
C ARG A 233 -6.31 21.16 -5.33
N TYR A 234 -5.59 22.06 -5.98
CA TYR A 234 -4.31 21.77 -6.60
C TYR A 234 -3.23 21.71 -5.53
N ILE A 235 -2.55 20.57 -5.43
CA ILE A 235 -1.56 20.32 -4.36
C ILE A 235 -0.13 20.16 -4.91
N GLY A 236 0.10 20.43 -6.19
CA GLY A 236 1.42 20.38 -6.81
C GLY A 236 1.49 19.46 -8.02
N ASP A 237 2.71 19.16 -8.44
CA ASP A 237 2.99 18.32 -9.60
C ASP A 237 4.02 17.24 -9.28
N VAL A 238 4.06 16.20 -10.11
CA VAL A 238 5.04 15.11 -10.00
C VAL A 238 5.59 14.75 -11.37
N GLY A 239 6.91 14.83 -11.50
CA GLY A 239 7.65 14.61 -12.75
C GLY A 239 8.66 13.45 -12.71
N THR A 240 8.75 12.75 -11.58
CA THR A 240 9.71 11.68 -11.31
C THR A 240 8.98 10.43 -10.80
N GLY A 241 9.67 9.27 -10.78
CA GLY A 241 9.08 8.00 -10.35
C GLY A 241 8.36 7.20 -11.44
N PHE A 242 8.42 7.68 -12.69
CA PHE A 242 7.84 6.98 -13.84
C PHE A 242 8.89 6.09 -14.54
N SER A 243 8.50 4.86 -14.88
CA SER A 243 9.14 4.10 -15.95
C SER A 243 8.48 4.43 -17.29
N ASP A 244 9.14 4.15 -18.42
CA ASP A 244 8.59 4.44 -19.75
C ASP A 244 7.24 3.72 -19.97
N LYS A 245 7.14 2.46 -19.52
CA LYS A 245 5.88 1.70 -19.55
C LYS A 245 4.76 2.35 -18.73
N VAL A 246 5.09 2.94 -17.58
CA VAL A 246 4.10 3.66 -16.76
C VAL A 246 3.67 4.96 -17.43
N LEU A 247 4.59 5.68 -18.09
CA LEU A 247 4.24 6.87 -18.86
C LEU A 247 3.27 6.55 -20.00
N ASP A 248 3.52 5.46 -20.73
CA ASP A 248 2.67 5.02 -21.83
C ASP A 248 1.27 4.60 -21.35
N ASP A 249 1.18 3.83 -20.25
CA ASP A 249 -0.10 3.43 -19.64
C ASP A 249 -0.89 4.66 -19.15
N LEU A 250 -0.23 5.59 -18.44
CA LEU A 250 -0.86 6.83 -17.99
C LEU A 250 -1.35 7.67 -19.17
N TYR A 251 -0.54 7.81 -20.22
CA TYR A 251 -0.91 8.57 -21.41
C TYR A 251 -2.17 7.95 -22.08
N GLY A 252 -2.20 6.63 -22.24
CA GLY A 252 -3.35 5.92 -22.81
C GLY A 252 -4.62 6.06 -21.97
N ARG A 253 -4.52 6.08 -20.64
CA ARG A 253 -5.66 6.27 -19.73
C ARG A 253 -6.15 7.71 -19.63
N LEU A 254 -5.25 8.69 -19.75
CA LEU A 254 -5.56 10.10 -19.59
C LEU A 254 -6.09 10.75 -20.87
N THR A 255 -5.67 10.27 -22.04
CA THR A 255 -6.10 10.83 -23.34
C THR A 255 -7.63 10.84 -23.52
N PRO A 256 -8.38 9.76 -23.17
CA PRO A 256 -9.85 9.76 -23.27
C PRO A 256 -10.55 10.71 -22.29
N LEU A 257 -9.85 11.15 -21.25
CA LEU A 257 -10.38 12.01 -20.20
C LEU A 257 -10.11 13.50 -20.46
N GLU A 258 -9.56 13.86 -21.63
CA GLU A 258 -9.18 15.25 -21.90
C GLU A 258 -10.36 16.23 -21.81
N ARG A 259 -10.10 17.37 -21.17
CA ARG A 259 -11.05 18.48 -21.02
C ARG A 259 -10.39 19.83 -21.28
N LYS A 260 -11.22 20.86 -21.50
CA LYS A 260 -10.75 22.20 -21.88
C LYS A 260 -10.28 23.06 -20.71
N THR A 261 -10.86 22.87 -19.53
CA THR A 261 -10.63 23.71 -18.35
C THR A 261 -10.03 22.92 -17.20
N PRO A 262 -9.26 23.55 -16.31
CA PRO A 262 -8.74 22.89 -15.12
C PRO A 262 -9.88 22.39 -14.22
N PRO A 263 -9.77 21.18 -13.64
CA PRO A 263 -10.76 20.66 -12.69
C PRO A 263 -10.57 21.18 -11.25
N PHE A 264 -9.50 21.95 -11.00
CA PHE A 264 -9.16 22.43 -9.66
C PHE A 264 -9.95 23.70 -9.30
N ALA A 265 -10.50 23.74 -8.08
CA ALA A 265 -11.15 24.92 -7.51
C ALA A 265 -10.15 25.98 -6.99
N SER A 266 -8.85 25.72 -7.09
CA SER A 266 -7.77 26.61 -6.65
C SER A 266 -6.86 26.96 -7.82
N GLU A 267 -6.14 28.08 -7.72
CA GLU A 267 -5.30 28.57 -8.80
C GLU A 267 -4.09 27.64 -9.04
N VAL A 268 -3.97 27.16 -10.27
CA VAL A 268 -2.75 26.47 -10.75
C VAL A 268 -1.75 27.52 -11.24
N PRO A 269 -0.47 27.49 -10.81
CA PRO A 269 0.54 28.43 -11.27
C PRO A 269 0.57 28.58 -12.79
N ARG A 270 0.63 29.83 -13.29
CA ARG A 270 0.48 30.15 -14.72
C ARG A 270 1.46 29.40 -15.62
N ASP A 271 2.69 29.22 -15.17
CA ASP A 271 3.74 28.49 -15.89
C ASP A 271 3.43 27.00 -16.02
N ARG A 272 2.78 26.40 -15.02
CA ARG A 272 2.24 25.03 -15.08
C ARG A 272 1.01 24.96 -15.96
N ALA A 273 0.04 25.86 -15.75
CA ALA A 273 -1.23 25.89 -16.46
C ALA A 273 -1.08 26.09 -17.98
N ARG A 274 -0.14 26.93 -18.43
CA ARG A 274 0.09 27.23 -19.85
C ARG A 274 0.40 25.99 -20.70
N ARG A 275 1.00 24.97 -20.10
CA ARG A 275 1.41 23.73 -20.78
C ARG A 275 0.59 22.52 -20.35
N ALA A 276 -0.40 22.73 -19.49
CA ALA A 276 -1.25 21.66 -19.01
C ALA A 276 -2.14 21.12 -20.13
N ARG A 277 -2.39 19.82 -20.07
CA ARG A 277 -3.49 19.10 -20.71
C ARG A 277 -4.39 18.67 -19.57
N TRP A 278 -5.57 19.26 -19.47
CA TRP A 278 -6.48 19.00 -18.36
C TRP A 278 -7.25 17.71 -18.62
N VAL A 279 -7.54 16.97 -17.56
CA VAL A 279 -8.33 15.74 -17.65
C VAL A 279 -9.48 15.75 -16.65
N GLU A 280 -10.50 14.94 -16.91
CA GLU A 280 -11.51 14.64 -15.89
C GLU A 280 -10.86 13.96 -14.67
N PRO A 281 -11.20 14.40 -13.44
CA PRO A 281 -10.53 13.99 -12.21
C PRO A 281 -10.99 12.59 -11.75
N GLU A 282 -10.86 11.58 -12.60
CA GLU A 282 -11.35 10.22 -12.35
C GLU A 282 -10.28 9.26 -11.83
N LEU A 283 -9.01 9.54 -12.14
CA LEU A 283 -7.91 8.65 -11.78
C LEU A 283 -7.27 9.07 -10.46
N VAL A 284 -7.22 8.13 -9.52
CA VAL A 284 -6.49 8.26 -8.26
C VAL A 284 -5.12 7.60 -8.41
N GLY A 285 -4.10 8.24 -7.86
CA GLY A 285 -2.81 7.64 -7.64
C GLY A 285 -2.23 8.03 -6.30
N GLU A 286 -0.93 7.77 -6.17
CA GLU A 286 -0.18 8.04 -4.95
C GLU A 286 1.17 8.63 -5.29
N VAL A 287 1.60 9.58 -4.47
CA VAL A 287 2.94 10.14 -4.51
C VAL A 287 3.57 10.04 -3.13
N VAL A 288 4.87 9.81 -3.08
CA VAL A 288 5.64 10.14 -1.87
C VAL A 288 6.19 11.54 -2.02
N HIS A 289 6.23 12.28 -0.92
CA HIS A 289 6.77 13.63 -0.88
C HIS A 289 7.62 13.84 0.38
N ARG A 290 8.47 14.86 0.36
CA ARG A 290 9.32 15.19 1.50
C ARG A 290 8.60 16.05 2.54
N ASN A 291 7.81 17.02 2.06
CA ASN A 291 7.11 17.95 2.93
C ASN A 291 5.96 18.63 2.19
N TRP A 292 5.04 19.20 2.98
CA TRP A 292 4.10 20.21 2.53
C TRP A 292 4.76 21.59 2.64
N THR A 293 4.36 22.50 1.76
CA THR A 293 4.68 23.91 1.86
C THR A 293 3.59 24.65 2.64
N PRO A 294 3.88 25.86 3.16
CA PRO A 294 2.87 26.68 3.83
C PRO A 294 1.66 27.01 2.93
N ASP A 295 1.84 27.05 1.61
CA ASP A 295 0.77 27.24 0.62
C ASP A 295 0.04 25.93 0.25
N GLY A 296 0.21 24.85 1.02
CA GLY A 296 -0.53 23.60 0.84
C GLY A 296 -0.12 22.82 -0.41
N ARG A 297 1.17 22.84 -0.76
CA ARG A 297 1.70 22.07 -1.92
C ARG A 297 2.73 21.04 -1.50
N LEU A 298 2.74 19.92 -2.22
CA LEU A 298 3.73 18.87 -2.10
C LEU A 298 5.07 19.30 -2.70
N ARG A 299 6.17 19.00 -2.01
CA ARG A 299 7.53 19.19 -2.53
C ARG A 299 8.32 17.90 -2.56
N HIS A 300 9.21 17.81 -3.56
CA HIS A 300 10.04 16.65 -3.86
C HIS A 300 9.18 15.38 -3.98
N THR A 301 8.14 15.49 -4.81
CA THR A 301 7.22 14.40 -5.12
C THR A 301 7.90 13.35 -5.98
N THR A 302 7.53 12.09 -5.78
CA THR A 302 7.87 10.97 -6.66
C THR A 302 6.63 10.11 -6.84
N TRP A 303 6.30 9.80 -8.09
CA TRP A 303 5.12 8.99 -8.43
C TRP A 303 5.29 7.57 -7.91
N ARG A 304 4.29 7.07 -7.20
CA ARG A 304 4.24 5.68 -6.73
C ARG A 304 3.39 4.81 -7.63
N GLY A 305 2.29 5.33 -8.16
CA GLY A 305 1.42 4.58 -9.06
C GLY A 305 -0.06 4.93 -8.94
N LEU A 306 -0.90 4.26 -9.74
CA LEU A 306 -2.36 4.39 -9.72
C LEU A 306 -3.04 3.55 -8.62
N ARG A 307 -4.00 4.11 -7.90
CA ARG A 307 -4.75 3.44 -6.84
C ARG A 307 -6.13 3.03 -7.35
N ALA A 308 -6.17 1.89 -8.06
CA ALA A 308 -7.42 1.32 -8.57
C ALA A 308 -8.40 0.89 -7.46
N ASP A 309 -7.90 0.79 -6.23
CA ASP A 309 -8.70 0.53 -5.03
C ASP A 309 -9.39 1.77 -4.45
N LYS A 310 -9.18 2.97 -5.02
CA LYS A 310 -9.75 4.23 -4.52
C LYS A 310 -10.59 4.95 -5.56
N THR A 311 -11.56 5.70 -5.08
CA THR A 311 -12.34 6.65 -5.88
C THR A 311 -11.85 8.08 -5.62
N PRO A 312 -12.03 9.03 -6.56
CA PRO A 312 -11.60 10.41 -6.35
C PRO A 312 -12.14 11.03 -5.06
N GLY A 313 -13.38 10.72 -4.68
CA GLY A 313 -14.01 11.21 -3.46
C GLY A 313 -13.36 10.71 -2.15
N ASP A 314 -12.56 9.64 -2.20
CA ASP A 314 -11.81 9.14 -1.03
C ASP A 314 -10.55 9.97 -0.75
N VAL A 315 -10.13 10.81 -1.70
CA VAL A 315 -8.85 11.52 -1.67
C VAL A 315 -9.04 12.89 -1.03
N VAL A 316 -8.64 13.02 0.23
CA VAL A 316 -8.78 14.25 1.01
C VAL A 316 -7.43 14.84 1.39
N LEU A 317 -7.41 16.16 1.59
CA LEU A 317 -6.28 16.85 2.21
C LEU A 317 -6.06 16.33 3.64
N PRO A 318 -4.81 16.28 4.12
CA PRO A 318 -4.54 16.00 5.52
C PRO A 318 -5.27 17.04 6.38
N ALA A 319 -5.92 16.59 7.46
CA ALA A 319 -6.48 17.50 8.46
C ALA A 319 -5.34 18.41 8.96
N HIS A 320 -5.51 19.72 8.83
CA HIS A 320 -4.56 20.68 9.37
C HIS A 320 -4.59 20.57 10.90
N GLY A 321 -3.50 20.05 11.47
CA GLY A 321 -3.21 20.11 12.90
C GLY A 321 -2.47 21.39 13.25
#